data_AF-W2CUB0-F1
#
_entry.id   AF-W2CUB0-F1
#
_cell.length_a   1.000
_cell.length_b   1.000
_cell.length_c   1.000
_cell.angle_alpha   90.00
_cell.angle_beta   90.00
_cell.angle_gamma   90.00
#
_symmetry.space_group_name_H-M   'P 1'
#
loop_
_entity.id
_entity.type
_entity.pdbx_description
1 polymer ?
#
loop_
_entity_poly.entity_id
_entity_poly.type
_entity_poly.pdbx_seq_one_letter_code
_entity_poly.pdbx_strand_id
1 'polypeptide(L)'
;MVKYRMPYDKHVEEHPHMAGFVASVNGNDFLTDPTGSRRFLPFEVLSIDINRARAVSMDAVYAEAKSLLQSGFRYWFNDEEIAELYHESEAFLVQTAEMGLLLRCFELPTTDSDCSYLTTTEILTYLGTYTRQPLKAKRLGEALKRVGYIKVSRRRNGGSPLYVYKIRKILPCPLLQSCSSNM
;
A
#
# COMPACT_ATOMS: atom_id res chain seq x y z
N MET A 1 14.53 -16.93 10.09
CA MET A 1 14.63 -17.18 11.54
C MET A 1 14.00 -16.02 12.31
N VAL A 2 13.24 -16.29 13.36
CA VAL A 2 12.74 -15.30 14.33
C VAL A 2 13.70 -15.31 15.51
N LYS A 3 14.06 -14.12 16.00
CA LYS A 3 14.84 -13.96 17.23
C LYS A 3 13.89 -13.71 18.39
N TYR A 4 13.86 -14.62 19.35
CA TYR A 4 13.14 -14.38 20.59
C TYR A 4 13.83 -15.06 21.77
N ARG A 5 13.49 -14.60 22.97
CA ARG A 5 13.99 -15.13 24.24
C ARG A 5 12.81 -15.82 24.92
N MET A 6 12.92 -17.11 25.23
CA MET A 6 11.86 -17.78 25.97
C MET A 6 11.77 -17.22 27.41
N PRO A 7 10.60 -17.32 28.05
CA PRO A 7 10.50 -16.99 29.47
C PRO A 7 11.61 -17.69 30.26
N TYR A 8 12.31 -16.95 31.12
CA TYR A 8 13.42 -17.39 31.98
C TYR A 8 14.77 -17.69 31.31
N ASP A 9 14.88 -17.68 29.98
CA ASP A 9 16.18 -17.84 29.31
C ASP A 9 17.10 -16.65 29.55
N LYS A 10 18.41 -16.82 29.36
CA LYS A 10 19.39 -15.71 29.49
C LYS A 10 19.72 -15.03 28.17
N HIS A 11 19.61 -15.76 27.06
CA HIS A 11 20.03 -15.29 25.74
C HIS A 11 18.85 -15.31 24.77
N VAL A 12 18.99 -14.54 23.68
CA VAL A 12 18.06 -14.56 22.56
C VAL A 12 18.50 -15.67 21.62
N GLU A 13 17.57 -16.55 21.24
CA GLU A 13 17.82 -17.64 20.31
C GLU A 13 17.13 -17.39 18.96
N GLU A 14 17.68 -18.03 17.92
CA GLU A 14 17.13 -17.99 16.56
C GLU A 14 16.33 -19.26 16.29
N HIS A 15 15.05 -19.12 15.97
CA HIS A 15 14.14 -20.23 15.66
C HIS A 15 13.54 -20.10 14.25
N PRO A 16 13.11 -21.22 13.63
CA PRO A 16 12.41 -21.16 12.34
C PRO A 16 11.08 -20.42 12.46
N HIS A 17 10.63 -19.83 11.34
CA HIS A 17 9.31 -19.19 11.27
C HIS A 17 8.25 -20.28 11.17
N MET A 18 7.54 -20.55 12.26
CA MET A 18 6.53 -21.61 12.35
C MET A 18 5.10 -21.07 12.46
N ALA A 19 4.93 -19.79 12.80
CA ALA A 19 3.64 -19.19 13.09
C ALA A 19 2.99 -18.60 11.83
N GLY A 20 1.74 -18.96 11.60
CA GLY A 20 0.80 -18.21 10.77
C GLY A 20 -0.16 -17.41 11.66
N PHE A 21 -0.61 -16.26 11.17
CA PHE A 21 -1.57 -15.42 11.87
C PHE A 21 -2.85 -15.31 11.04
N VAL A 22 -3.98 -15.40 11.73
CA VAL A 22 -5.29 -15.08 11.18
C VAL A 22 -5.91 -14.05 12.12
N ALA A 23 -6.40 -12.96 11.56
CA ALA A 23 -7.05 -11.89 12.30
C ALA A 23 -8.33 -11.48 11.59
N SER A 24 -9.32 -11.03 12.36
CA SER A 24 -10.52 -10.37 11.84
C SER A 24 -10.42 -8.88 12.13
N VAL A 25 -10.93 -8.07 11.20
CA VAL A 25 -11.03 -6.62 11.30
C VAL A 25 -12.41 -6.20 10.85
N ASN A 26 -12.96 -5.16 11.44
CA ASN A 26 -14.29 -4.65 11.07
C ASN A 26 -14.27 -3.67 9.88
N GLY A 27 -13.10 -3.08 9.61
CA GLY A 27 -12.93 -2.10 8.54
C GLY A 27 -11.97 -2.61 7.48
N ASN A 28 -12.15 -2.12 6.25
CA ASN A 28 -11.35 -2.56 5.11
C ASN A 28 -9.96 -1.90 5.09
N ASP A 29 -9.80 -0.73 5.70
CA ASP A 29 -8.55 0.05 5.65
C ASP A 29 -7.54 -0.38 6.73
N PHE A 30 -6.76 -1.44 6.49
CA PHE A 30 -5.72 -1.89 7.43
C PHE A 30 -4.33 -2.09 6.81
N LEU A 31 -4.22 -2.23 5.49
CA LEU A 31 -2.93 -2.36 4.83
C LEU A 31 -2.30 -0.97 4.66
N THR A 32 -1.24 -0.71 5.43
CA THR A 32 -0.56 0.60 5.46
C THR A 32 0.67 0.68 4.58
N ASP A 33 1.30 -0.46 4.25
CA ASP A 33 2.46 -0.53 3.37
C ASP A 33 2.05 -1.04 1.98
N PRO A 34 2.01 -0.19 0.95
CA PRO A 34 1.58 -0.58 -0.39
C PRO A 34 2.53 -1.57 -1.07
N THR A 35 3.77 -1.71 -0.60
CA THR A 35 4.79 -2.59 -1.22
C THR A 35 5.12 -3.82 -0.38
N GLY A 36 4.82 -3.79 0.92
CA GLY A 36 5.12 -4.85 1.88
C GLY A 36 3.95 -5.77 2.21
N SER A 37 2.76 -5.52 1.64
CA SER A 37 1.52 -6.21 2.02
C SER A 37 1.34 -7.62 1.44
N ARG A 38 2.30 -8.13 0.65
CA ARG A 38 2.27 -9.52 0.11
C ARG A 38 2.21 -10.64 1.16
N ARG A 39 2.33 -10.30 2.46
CA ARG A 39 2.22 -11.24 3.59
C ARG A 39 0.80 -11.32 4.16
N PHE A 40 -0.10 -10.49 3.65
CA PHE A 40 -1.51 -10.52 3.99
C PHE A 40 -2.27 -11.13 2.81
N LEU A 41 -3.18 -12.04 3.12
CA LEU A 41 -4.15 -12.59 2.18
C LEU A 41 -5.53 -12.08 2.63
N PRO A 42 -5.86 -10.80 2.36
CA PRO A 42 -7.11 -10.22 2.81
C PRO A 42 -8.27 -10.74 1.95
N PHE A 43 -9.40 -11.03 2.58
CA PHE A 43 -10.64 -11.34 1.88
C PHE A 43 -11.82 -10.97 2.77
N GLU A 44 -12.94 -10.63 2.14
CA GLU A 44 -14.17 -10.30 2.85
C GLU A 44 -14.96 -11.59 3.18
N VAL A 45 -15.48 -11.67 4.41
CA VAL A 45 -16.28 -12.80 4.87
C VAL A 45 -17.71 -12.33 5.11
N LEU A 46 -18.63 -12.74 4.24
CA LEU A 46 -20.05 -12.38 4.32
C LEU A 46 -20.81 -13.23 5.35
N SER A 47 -20.48 -14.51 5.45
CA SER A 47 -21.11 -15.45 6.39
C SER A 47 -20.21 -16.67 6.63
N ILE A 48 -20.40 -17.34 7.77
CA ILE A 48 -19.65 -18.54 8.14
C ILE A 48 -20.63 -19.65 8.49
N ASP A 49 -20.56 -20.77 7.77
CA ASP A 49 -21.22 -22.01 8.18
C ASP A 49 -20.34 -22.76 9.19
N ILE A 50 -20.63 -22.54 10.47
CA ILE A 50 -19.84 -23.10 11.57
C ILE A 50 -19.97 -24.62 11.68
N ASN A 51 -21.12 -25.19 11.28
CA ASN A 51 -21.35 -26.63 11.37
C ASN A 51 -20.54 -27.35 10.31
N ARG A 52 -20.53 -26.82 9.08
CA ARG A 52 -19.69 -27.35 8.01
C ARG A 52 -18.21 -27.20 8.34
N ALA A 53 -17.78 -26.07 8.90
CA ALA A 53 -16.38 -25.86 9.30
C ALA A 53 -15.92 -26.87 10.35
N ARG A 54 -16.76 -27.17 11.36
CA ARG A 54 -16.45 -28.17 12.40
C ARG A 54 -16.45 -29.61 11.89
N ALA A 55 -17.14 -29.90 10.79
CA ALA A 55 -17.18 -31.22 10.19
C ALA A 55 -15.93 -31.55 9.36
N VAL A 56 -15.08 -30.56 9.07
CA VAL A 56 -13.82 -30.77 8.33
C VAL A 56 -12.83 -31.55 9.21
N SER A 57 -12.37 -32.70 8.72
CA SER A 57 -11.34 -33.50 9.39
C SER A 57 -9.96 -32.86 9.19
N MET A 58 -9.38 -32.33 10.28
CA MET A 58 -8.03 -31.78 10.24
C MET A 58 -6.96 -32.83 9.92
N ASP A 59 -7.17 -34.09 10.30
CA ASP A 59 -6.26 -35.19 9.94
C ASP A 59 -6.20 -35.37 8.42
N ALA A 60 -7.36 -35.28 7.75
CA ALA A 60 -7.42 -35.34 6.28
C ALA A 60 -6.72 -34.14 5.63
N VAL A 61 -6.94 -32.92 6.17
CA VAL A 61 -6.26 -31.70 5.69
C VAL A 61 -4.74 -31.82 5.80
N TYR A 62 -4.23 -32.29 6.96
CA TYR A 62 -2.79 -32.47 7.14
C TYR A 62 -2.22 -33.61 6.28
N ALA A 63 -2.99 -34.69 6.07
CA ALA A 63 -2.59 -35.77 5.17
C ALA A 63 -2.44 -35.28 3.72
N GLU A 64 -3.40 -34.49 3.24
CA GLU A 64 -3.35 -33.87 1.91
C GLU A 64 -2.18 -32.89 1.79
N ALA A 65 -2.00 -31.99 2.76
CA ALA A 65 -0.89 -31.04 2.77
C ALA A 65 0.48 -31.75 2.74
N LYS A 66 0.64 -32.83 3.51
CA LYS A 66 1.85 -33.66 3.50
C LYS A 66 2.07 -34.33 2.15
N SER A 67 1.00 -34.85 1.53
CA SER A 67 1.08 -35.47 0.21
C SER A 67 1.52 -34.45 -0.85
N LEU A 68 0.92 -33.26 -0.87
CA LEU A 68 1.30 -32.16 -1.78
C LEU A 68 2.76 -31.74 -1.59
N LEU A 69 3.22 -31.62 -0.35
CA LEU A 69 4.61 -31.30 -0.05
C LEU A 69 5.55 -32.39 -0.60
N GLN A 70 5.22 -33.66 -0.39
CA GLN A 70 6.01 -34.80 -0.88
C GLN A 70 6.02 -34.90 -2.42
N SER A 71 4.94 -34.47 -3.09
CA SER A 71 4.87 -34.40 -4.55
C SER A 71 5.55 -33.18 -5.15
N GLY A 72 6.18 -32.32 -4.34
CA GLY A 72 6.88 -31.12 -4.81
C GLY A 72 5.96 -29.97 -5.19
N PHE A 73 4.77 -29.89 -4.59
CA PHE A 73 3.84 -28.78 -4.81
C PHE A 73 4.48 -27.43 -4.47
N ARG A 74 4.29 -26.44 -5.36
CA ARG A 74 4.78 -25.08 -5.16
C ARG A 74 3.86 -24.34 -4.18
N TYR A 75 4.32 -24.18 -2.94
CA TYR A 75 3.58 -23.49 -1.89
C TYR A 75 3.92 -21.99 -1.75
N TRP A 76 4.74 -21.45 -2.66
CA TRP A 76 5.06 -20.02 -2.73
C TRP A 76 4.48 -19.42 -4.01
N PHE A 77 4.11 -18.14 -3.94
CA PHE A 77 3.56 -17.43 -5.09
C PHE A 77 4.62 -17.11 -6.15
N ASN A 78 4.24 -17.19 -7.42
CA ASN A 78 4.99 -16.62 -8.54
C ASN A 78 4.63 -15.14 -8.77
N ASP A 79 5.27 -14.52 -9.76
CA ASP A 79 5.07 -13.10 -10.04
C ASP A 79 3.65 -12.79 -10.52
N GLU A 80 3.01 -13.72 -11.24
CA GLU A 80 1.62 -13.58 -11.68
C GLU A 80 0.63 -13.62 -10.50
N GLU A 81 0.76 -14.62 -9.62
CA GLU A 81 -0.05 -14.79 -8.41
C GLU A 81 0.16 -13.63 -7.42
N ILE A 82 1.39 -13.11 -7.35
CA ILE A 82 1.70 -11.91 -6.55
C ILE A 82 0.99 -10.68 -7.14
N ALA A 83 0.95 -10.52 -8.47
CA ALA A 83 0.26 -9.41 -9.11
C ALA A 83 -1.26 -9.47 -8.89
N GLU A 84 -1.86 -10.66 -8.98
CA GLU A 84 -3.26 -10.89 -8.64
C GLU A 84 -3.54 -10.57 -7.17
N LEU A 85 -2.70 -11.06 -6.25
CA LEU A 85 -2.84 -10.76 -4.83
C LEU A 85 -2.78 -9.24 -4.56
N TYR A 86 -1.89 -8.51 -5.24
CA TYR A 86 -1.83 -7.05 -5.09
C TYR A 86 -3.08 -6.34 -5.60
N HIS A 87 -3.68 -6.84 -6.69
CA HIS A 87 -4.92 -6.30 -7.23
C HIS A 87 -6.08 -6.47 -6.23
N GLU A 88 -6.29 -7.68 -5.72
CA GLU A 88 -7.34 -7.97 -4.74
C GLU A 88 -7.12 -7.24 -3.41
N SER A 89 -5.85 -7.09 -3.00
CA SER A 89 -5.49 -6.37 -1.78
C SER A 89 -5.71 -4.86 -1.87
N GLU A 90 -5.92 -4.30 -3.07
CA GLU A 90 -6.03 -2.87 -3.28
C GLU A 90 -7.20 -2.24 -2.50
N ALA A 91 -8.31 -2.99 -2.39
CA ALA A 91 -9.50 -2.59 -1.66
C ALA A 91 -9.29 -2.48 -0.14
N PHE A 92 -8.22 -3.07 0.39
CA PHE A 92 -7.89 -3.08 1.81
C PHE A 92 -6.77 -2.11 2.20
N LEU A 93 -6.23 -1.37 1.22
CA LEU A 93 -5.19 -0.37 1.43
C LEU A 93 -5.76 0.91 2.05
N VAL A 94 -5.11 1.39 3.10
CA VAL A 94 -5.46 2.66 3.73
C VAL A 94 -5.34 3.80 2.72
N GLN A 95 -6.47 4.44 2.41
CA GLN A 95 -6.47 5.65 1.59
C GLN A 95 -5.92 6.83 2.40
N THR A 96 -4.80 7.39 1.95
CA THR A 96 -4.20 8.57 2.58
C THR A 96 -4.82 9.85 2.03
N ALA A 97 -4.86 10.91 2.84
CA ALA A 97 -5.32 12.22 2.39
C ALA A 97 -4.49 12.72 1.19
N GLU A 98 -3.18 12.43 1.18
CA GLU A 98 -2.29 12.73 0.07
C GLU A 98 -2.71 12.04 -1.23
N MET A 99 -3.09 10.76 -1.18
CA MET A 99 -3.56 10.01 -2.35
C MET A 99 -4.89 10.59 -2.88
N GLY A 100 -5.87 10.79 -2.00
CA GLY A 100 -7.18 11.33 -2.39
C GLY A 100 -7.10 12.73 -2.99
N LEU A 101 -6.27 13.61 -2.39
CA LEU A 101 -6.03 14.95 -2.91
C LEU A 101 -5.24 14.93 -4.23
N LEU A 102 -4.23 14.07 -4.35
CA LEU A 102 -3.45 13.91 -5.58
C LEU A 102 -4.36 13.54 -6.76
N LEU A 103 -5.19 12.49 -6.60
CA LEU A 103 -6.10 12.00 -7.63
C LEU A 103 -7.17 13.04 -8.05
N ARG A 104 -7.55 13.95 -7.16
CA ARG A 104 -8.55 14.99 -7.45
C ARG A 104 -7.96 16.24 -8.09
N CYS A 105 -6.70 16.56 -7.80
CA CYS A 105 -6.07 17.82 -8.20
C CYS A 105 -5.17 17.68 -9.43
N PHE A 106 -4.70 16.48 -9.71
CA PHE A 106 -3.66 16.24 -10.69
C PHE A 106 -3.92 14.98 -11.51
N GLU A 107 -3.33 14.97 -12.70
CA GLU A 107 -3.39 13.84 -13.63
C GLU A 107 -2.01 13.56 -14.23
N LEU A 108 -1.87 12.38 -14.83
CA LEU A 108 -0.71 12.04 -15.64
C LEU A 108 -0.76 12.85 -16.94
N PRO A 109 0.33 13.53 -17.31
CA PRO A 109 0.37 14.32 -18.54
C PRO A 109 0.37 13.41 -19.77
N THR A 110 -0.62 13.57 -20.65
CA THR A 110 -0.75 12.83 -21.92
C THR A 110 0.19 13.38 -23.00
N THR A 111 0.52 14.67 -22.94
CA THR A 111 1.44 15.36 -23.86
C THR A 111 2.49 16.15 -23.08
N ASP A 112 3.62 16.46 -23.73
CA ASP A 112 4.67 17.29 -23.13
C ASP A 112 4.27 18.77 -23.06
N SER A 113 3.32 19.22 -23.88
CA SER A 113 2.87 20.62 -23.95
C SER A 113 2.14 21.09 -22.70
N ASP A 114 1.43 20.19 -22.01
CA ASP A 114 0.49 20.53 -20.92
C ASP A 114 1.02 20.04 -19.56
N CYS A 115 2.32 19.77 -19.46
CA CYS A 115 2.94 19.24 -18.26
C CYS A 115 3.71 20.31 -17.47
N SER A 116 3.57 20.26 -16.15
CA SER A 116 4.39 21.01 -15.20
C SER A 116 5.41 20.08 -14.54
N TYR A 117 6.55 20.64 -14.15
CA TYR A 117 7.55 19.94 -13.37
C TYR A 117 7.52 20.48 -11.94
N LEU A 118 6.99 19.68 -11.01
CA LEU A 118 6.82 20.10 -9.62
C LEU A 118 7.61 19.18 -8.68
N THR A 119 8.27 19.79 -7.71
CA THR A 119 8.86 19.09 -6.56
C THR A 119 7.78 18.56 -5.63
N THR A 120 8.13 17.59 -4.78
CA THR A 120 7.22 17.10 -3.73
C THR A 120 6.72 18.25 -2.85
N THR A 121 7.58 19.22 -2.53
CA THR A 121 7.21 20.39 -1.71
C THR A 121 6.19 21.29 -2.41
N GLU A 122 6.38 21.59 -3.69
CA GLU A 122 5.43 22.40 -4.45
C GLU A 122 4.05 21.73 -4.57
N ILE A 123 4.03 20.41 -4.76
CA ILE A 123 2.79 19.63 -4.79
C ILE A 123 2.11 19.66 -3.40
N LEU A 124 2.86 19.45 -2.31
CA LEU A 124 2.31 19.53 -0.95
C LEU A 124 1.75 20.91 -0.64
N THR A 125 2.49 21.97 -0.97
CA THR A 125 2.04 23.36 -0.74
C THR A 125 0.75 23.63 -1.49
N TYR A 126 0.64 23.17 -2.75
CA TYR A 126 -0.58 23.31 -3.54
C TYR A 126 -1.75 22.52 -2.94
N LEU A 127 -1.54 21.27 -2.52
CA LEU A 127 -2.60 20.46 -1.90
C LEU A 127 -3.02 21.01 -0.53
N GLY A 128 -2.07 21.57 0.21
CA GLY A 128 -2.27 22.17 1.53
C GLY A 128 -3.19 23.41 1.52
N THR A 129 -3.41 24.04 0.36
CA THR A 129 -4.41 25.13 0.28
C THR A 129 -5.85 24.64 0.35
N TYR A 130 -6.10 23.35 0.10
CA TYR A 130 -7.43 22.75 0.08
C TYR A 130 -7.74 21.90 1.31
N THR A 131 -6.80 21.75 2.24
CA THR A 131 -6.99 20.94 3.45
C THR A 131 -6.31 21.57 4.65
N ARG A 132 -6.93 21.43 5.83
CA ARG A 132 -6.32 21.77 7.12
C ARG A 132 -5.50 20.62 7.71
N GLN A 133 -5.64 19.41 7.16
CA GLN A 133 -4.93 18.24 7.64
C GLN A 133 -3.44 18.33 7.26
N PRO A 134 -2.50 18.08 8.19
CA PRO A 134 -1.08 18.08 7.88
C PRO A 134 -0.74 16.94 6.91
N LEU A 135 -0.20 17.30 5.75
CA LEU A 135 0.25 16.37 4.73
C LEU A 135 1.73 15.98 4.93
N LYS A 136 2.07 14.72 4.63
CA LYS A 136 3.41 14.16 4.81
C LYS A 136 4.08 13.87 3.47
N ALA A 137 5.29 14.38 3.28
CA ALA A 137 6.08 14.17 2.05
C ALA A 137 6.31 12.69 1.72
N LYS A 138 6.53 11.83 2.72
CA LYS A 138 6.68 10.38 2.52
C LYS A 138 5.43 9.76 1.88
N ARG A 139 4.24 10.05 2.42
CA ARG A 139 2.96 9.53 1.93
C ARG A 139 2.63 10.05 0.54
N LEU A 140 2.92 11.33 0.27
CA LEU A 140 2.77 11.87 -1.08
C LEU A 140 3.73 11.19 -2.07
N GLY A 141 4.97 10.94 -1.68
CA GLY A 141 5.94 10.22 -2.52
C GLY A 141 5.49 8.80 -2.87
N GLU A 142 4.91 8.08 -1.89
CA GLU A 142 4.29 6.77 -2.09
C GLU A 142 3.09 6.85 -3.03
N ALA A 143 2.20 7.83 -2.84
CA ALA A 143 1.04 8.07 -3.70
C ALA A 143 1.45 8.38 -5.15
N LEU A 144 2.43 9.28 -5.35
CA LEU A 144 2.96 9.62 -6.68
C LEU A 144 3.53 8.40 -7.40
N LYS A 145 4.31 7.58 -6.69
CA LYS A 145 4.85 6.34 -7.24
C LYS A 145 3.73 5.35 -7.61
N ARG A 146 2.71 5.21 -6.77
CA ARG A 146 1.57 4.30 -6.98
C ARG A 146 0.75 4.69 -8.21
N VAL A 147 0.46 5.97 -8.39
CA VAL A 147 -0.28 6.46 -9.58
C VAL A 147 0.56 6.36 -10.86
N GLY A 148 1.88 6.19 -10.75
CA GLY A 148 2.78 6.04 -11.90
C GLY A 148 3.45 7.34 -12.36
N TYR A 149 3.54 8.35 -11.49
CA TYR A 149 4.25 9.58 -11.82
C TYR A 149 5.75 9.36 -11.97
N ILE A 150 6.32 9.91 -13.04
CA ILE A 150 7.73 9.80 -13.36
C ILE A 150 8.53 10.87 -12.62
N LYS A 151 9.51 10.44 -11.83
CA LYS A 151 10.46 11.29 -11.13
C LYS A 151 11.67 11.58 -12.03
N VAL A 152 11.92 12.85 -12.32
CA VAL A 152 13.00 13.32 -13.20
C VAL A 152 13.97 14.19 -12.39
N SER A 153 15.27 14.03 -12.63
CA SER A 153 16.28 14.92 -12.09
C SER A 153 16.49 16.10 -13.04
N ARG A 154 16.31 17.33 -12.56
CA ARG A 154 16.65 18.55 -13.29
C ARG A 154 17.68 19.36 -12.52
N ARG A 155 18.59 20.00 -13.24
CA ARG A 155 19.58 20.91 -12.67
C ARG A 155 19.24 22.32 -13.09
N ARG A 156 19.31 23.27 -12.16
CA ARG A 156 19.29 24.69 -12.48
C ARG A 156 20.74 25.17 -12.60
N ASN A 157 21.13 25.61 -13.79
CA ASN A 157 22.43 26.25 -14.06
C ASN A 157 23.66 25.50 -13.49
N GLY A 158 23.72 24.17 -13.65
CA GLY A 158 24.86 23.36 -13.18
C GLY A 158 24.92 23.11 -11.67
N GLY A 159 23.95 23.58 -10.88
CA GLY A 159 23.84 23.30 -9.45
C GLY A 159 23.39 21.88 -9.12
N SER A 160 23.13 21.64 -7.82
CA SER A 160 22.67 20.35 -7.29
C SER A 160 21.42 19.83 -8.00
N PRO A 161 21.29 18.49 -8.18
CA PRO A 161 20.12 17.90 -8.81
C PRO A 161 18.86 18.14 -7.98
N LEU A 162 17.82 18.67 -8.62
CA LEU A 162 16.49 18.83 -8.08
C LEU A 162 15.58 17.75 -8.68
N TYR A 163 14.96 16.94 -7.82
CA TYR A 163 14.01 15.94 -8.26
C TYR A 163 12.60 16.51 -8.36
N VAL A 164 12.01 16.38 -9.54
CA VAL A 164 10.68 16.87 -9.91
C VAL A 164 9.84 15.77 -10.51
N TYR A 165 8.52 15.90 -10.43
CA TYR A 165 7.55 15.01 -11.06
C TYR A 165 6.92 15.73 -12.25
N LYS A 166 6.79 15.00 -13.36
CA LYS A 166 6.07 15.46 -14.54
C LYS A 166 4.57 15.27 -14.29
N ILE A 167 3.82 16.36 -14.12
CA ILE A 167 2.45 16.33 -13.61
C ILE A 167 1.57 17.39 -14.28
N ARG A 168 0.29 17.08 -14.51
CA ARG A 168 -0.70 18.04 -15.04
C ARG A 168 -1.65 18.47 -13.92
N LYS A 169 -1.86 19.77 -13.75
CA LYS A 169 -2.87 20.31 -12.83
C LYS A 169 -4.24 20.28 -13.50
N ILE A 170 -5.26 19.81 -12.79
CA ILE A 170 -6.66 19.94 -13.24
C ILE A 170 -7.11 21.36 -12.94
N LEU A 171 -7.55 22.09 -13.97
CA LEU A 171 -8.01 23.47 -13.86
C LEU A 171 -9.43 23.62 -14.44
N PRO A 172 -10.37 24.24 -13.69
CA PRO A 172 -10.25 24.62 -12.28
C PRO A 172 -10.09 23.38 -11.38
N CYS A 173 -9.47 23.55 -10.21
CA CYS A 173 -9.34 22.46 -9.26
C CYS A 173 -10.73 21.95 -8.84
N PRO A 174 -11.04 20.65 -8.95
CA PRO A 174 -12.35 20.09 -8.56
C PRO A 174 -12.66 20.15 -7.06
N LEU A 175 -11.69 20.57 -6.24
CA LEU A 175 -11.91 20.81 -4.81
C LEU A 175 -12.56 22.17 -4.63
N LEU A 176 -13.70 22.18 -3.92
CA LEU A 176 -14.29 23.41 -3.42
C LEU A 176 -13.23 24.13 -2.59
N GLN A 177 -13.02 25.43 -2.85
CA GLN A 177 -12.22 26.25 -1.94
C GLN A 177 -12.86 26.12 -0.56
N SER A 178 -12.11 25.63 0.43
CA SER A 178 -12.59 25.66 1.81
C SER A 178 -12.92 27.12 2.08
N CYS A 179 -14.19 27.44 2.32
CA CYS A 179 -14.61 28.81 2.55
C CYS A 179 -13.70 29.39 3.64
N SER A 180 -12.88 30.37 3.26
CA SER A 180 -12.19 31.26 4.18
C SER A 180 -13.28 32.01 4.95
N SER A 181 -13.86 31.37 5.95
CA SER A 181 -14.70 32.07 6.90
C SER A 181 -13.75 32.94 7.69
N ASN A 182 -13.83 34.23 7.39
CA ASN A 182 -13.13 35.33 8.03
C ASN A 182 -12.96 35.09 9.54
N MET A 183 -11.73 35.23 10.01
CA MET A 183 -11.42 35.74 11.36
C MET A 183 -10.49 36.93 11.18
#